data_AF-A0A925GZZ1-F1
#
_entry.id   AF-A0A925GZZ1-F1
#
_cell.length_a   1.000
_cell.length_b   1.000
_cell.length_c   1.000
_cell.angle_alpha   90.00
_cell.angle_beta   90.00
_cell.angle_gamma   90.00
#
_symmetry.space_group_name_H-M   'P 1'
#
loop_
_entity.id
_entity.type
_entity.pdbx_description
1 polymer ?
#
loop_
_entity_poly.entity_id
_entity_poly.type
_entity_poly.pdbx_seq_one_letter_code
_entity_poly.pdbx_strand_id
1 'polypeptide(L)'
;QITACAAIGMTTFFWVEPVVLRWTPALVVALTVTAIFATALAFWIQTWAQARTTPTRAALIFSLEPVFAWLTSWLMQGEVLTSRSIAGAGCILAGILLVEIRIGQKPVRLQ
;
A
#
# COMPACT_ATOMS: atom_id res chain seq x y z
N GLN A 1 -1.18 -9.90 -5.69
CA GLN A 1 -0.27 -9.47 -4.60
C GLN A 1 -0.47 -10.32 -3.34
N ILE A 2 -1.67 -10.41 -2.75
CA ILE A 2 -1.93 -11.16 -1.51
C ILE A 2 -1.40 -12.60 -1.55
N THR A 3 -1.67 -13.36 -2.60
CA THR A 3 -1.18 -14.75 -2.74
C THR A 3 0.35 -14.85 -2.83
N ALA A 4 0.99 -13.90 -3.52
CA ALA A 4 2.44 -13.86 -3.64
C ALA A 4 3.10 -13.47 -2.30
N CYS A 5 2.55 -12.47 -1.61
CA CYS A 5 3.00 -12.08 -0.28
C CYS A 5 2.80 -13.22 0.74
N ALA A 6 1.66 -13.93 0.70
CA ALA A 6 1.41 -15.08 1.55
C ALA A 6 2.38 -16.24 1.29
N ALA A 7 2.67 -16.52 0.00
CA ALA A 7 3.63 -17.56 -0.38
C ALA A 7 5.05 -17.22 0.09
N ILE A 8 5.52 -15.98 -0.12
CA ILE A 8 6.83 -15.52 0.34
C ILE A 8 6.90 -15.50 1.88
N GLY A 9 5.83 -15.08 2.55
CA GLY A 9 5.74 -15.09 4.00
C GLY A 9 5.83 -16.51 4.57
N MET A 10 5.07 -17.47 4.04
CA MET A 10 5.13 -18.86 4.48
C MET A 10 6.50 -19.52 4.29
N THR A 11 7.24 -19.19 3.22
CA THR A 11 8.57 -19.76 2.98
C THR A 11 9.66 -19.15 3.85
N THR A 12 9.53 -17.87 4.24
CA THR A 12 10.53 -17.15 5.06
C THR A 12 10.24 -17.21 6.56
N PHE A 13 9.02 -17.55 6.96
CA PHE A 13 8.56 -17.60 8.35
C PHE A 13 9.45 -18.43 9.27
N PHE A 14 9.89 -19.61 8.81
CA PHE A 14 10.74 -20.51 9.59
C PHE A 14 12.17 -19.97 9.84
N TRP A 15 12.59 -18.93 9.11
CA TRP A 15 13.98 -18.45 9.12
C TRP A 15 14.17 -17.09 9.79
N VAL A 16 13.10 -16.30 9.96
CA VAL A 16 13.22 -14.87 10.35
C VAL A 16 12.65 -14.55 11.73
N GLU A 17 11.62 -15.26 12.21
CA GLU A 17 10.93 -14.91 13.46
C GLU A 17 10.94 -16.03 14.51
N PRO A 18 11.75 -15.93 15.58
CA PRO A 18 11.46 -16.68 16.79
C PRO A 18 10.14 -16.16 17.38
N VAL A 19 9.08 -16.97 17.34
CA VAL A 19 7.74 -16.59 17.84
C VAL A 19 7.77 -16.55 19.37
N VAL A 20 8.20 -15.42 19.93
CA VAL A 20 8.15 -15.17 21.37
C VAL A 20 6.86 -14.42 21.68
N LEU A 21 5.75 -15.17 21.82
CA LEU A 21 4.44 -14.59 22.06
C LEU A 21 4.31 -14.07 23.49
N ARG A 22 4.57 -12.78 23.68
CA ARG A 22 4.37 -12.10 24.96
C ARG A 22 3.05 -11.34 24.93
N TRP A 23 2.04 -11.90 25.58
CA TRP A 23 0.73 -11.28 25.74
C TRP A 23 0.87 -10.00 26.57
N THR A 24 0.96 -8.87 25.87
CA THR A 24 0.97 -7.54 26.47
C THR A 24 -0.26 -6.77 26.01
N PRO A 25 -0.80 -5.85 26.83
CA PRO A 25 -1.92 -5.01 26.41
C PRO A 25 -1.61 -4.24 25.11
N ALA A 26 -0.36 -3.79 24.93
CA ALA A 26 0.10 -3.14 23.71
C ALA A 26 -0.02 -4.04 22.47
N LEU A 27 0.34 -5.33 22.59
CA LEU A 27 0.19 -6.29 21.50
C LEU A 27 -1.28 -6.48 21.10
N VAL A 28 -2.18 -6.61 22.09
CA VAL A 28 -3.62 -6.77 21.82
C VAL A 28 -4.19 -5.55 21.11
N VAL A 29 -3.81 -4.34 21.55
CA VAL A 29 -4.20 -3.09 20.88
C VAL A 29 -3.66 -3.03 19.47
N ALA A 30 -2.36 -3.31 19.26
CA ALA A 30 -1.74 -3.30 17.94
C ALA A 30 -2.41 -4.28 16.98
N LEU A 31 -2.67 -5.51 17.42
CA LEU A 31 -3.38 -6.53 16.62
C LEU A 31 -4.80 -6.09 16.27
N THR A 32 -5.53 -5.56 17.24
CA THR A 32 -6.92 -5.15 17.03
C THR A 32 -7.00 -3.97 16.05
N VAL A 33 -6.13 -2.96 16.22
CA VAL A 33 -6.09 -1.79 15.34
C VAL A 33 -5.69 -2.19 13.92
N THR A 34 -4.66 -3.01 13.76
CA THR A 34 -4.18 -3.43 12.44
C THR A 34 -5.14 -4.38 11.72
N ALA A 35 -5.72 -5.35 12.42
CA ALA A 35 -6.67 -6.30 11.82
C ALA A 35 -7.99 -5.63 11.42
N ILE A 36 -8.53 -4.75 12.26
CA ILE A 36 -9.84 -4.14 12.00
C ILE A 36 -9.72 -2.93 11.07
N PHE A 37 -8.93 -1.93 11.45
CA PHE A 37 -8.90 -0.66 10.73
C PHE A 37 -7.97 -0.71 9.52
N ALA A 38 -6.72 -1.14 9.70
CA ALA A 38 -5.74 -1.15 8.61
C ALA A 38 -6.02 -2.24 7.57
N THR A 39 -6.72 -3.31 7.95
CA THR A 39 -6.98 -4.46 7.07
C THR A 39 -8.45 -4.56 6.68
N ALA A 40 -9.32 -5.04 7.58
CA ALA A 40 -10.70 -5.40 7.21
C ALA A 40 -11.50 -4.21 6.66
N LEU A 41 -11.47 -3.08 7.36
CA LEU A 41 -12.19 -1.87 6.94
C LEU A 41 -11.57 -1.26 5.68
N ALA A 42 -10.24 -1.15 5.61
CA ALA A 42 -9.54 -0.61 4.46
C ALA A 42 -9.85 -1.41 3.18
N PHE A 43 -9.73 -2.74 3.22
CA PHE A 43 -10.05 -3.60 2.08
C PHE A 43 -11.53 -3.57 1.71
N TRP A 44 -12.43 -3.47 2.69
CA TRP A 44 -13.84 -3.34 2.39
C TRP A 44 -14.15 -2.04 1.64
N ILE A 45 -13.66 -0.90 2.13
CA ILE A 45 -13.80 0.40 1.46
C ILE A 45 -13.15 0.36 0.08
N GLN A 46 -11.97 -0.24 -0.03
CA GLN A 46 -11.24 -0.37 -1.30
C GLN A 46 -12.06 -1.16 -2.32
N THR A 47 -12.62 -2.30 -1.93
CA THR A 47 -13.45 -3.15 -2.81
C THR A 47 -14.74 -2.46 -3.19
N TRP A 48 -15.39 -1.77 -2.24
CA TRP A 48 -16.60 -0.99 -2.48
C TRP A 48 -16.36 0.17 -3.46
N ALA A 49 -15.25 0.89 -3.29
CA ALA A 49 -14.88 2.00 -4.17
C ALA A 49 -14.49 1.51 -5.57
N GLN A 50 -13.73 0.42 -5.66
CA GLN A 50 -13.40 -0.24 -6.92
C GLN A 50 -14.65 -0.68 -7.69
N ALA A 51 -15.67 -1.21 -7.00
CA ALA A 51 -16.92 -1.62 -7.64
C ALA A 51 -17.73 -0.43 -8.22
N ARG A 52 -17.48 0.80 -7.77
CA ARG A 52 -18.19 2.02 -8.19
C ARG A 52 -17.37 2.94 -9.10
N THR A 53 -16.14 2.57 -9.43
CA THR A 53 -15.23 3.38 -10.25
C THR A 53 -14.63 2.56 -11.37
N THR A 54 -14.07 3.22 -12.39
CA THR A 54 -13.38 2.54 -13.48
C THR A 54 -12.02 2.02 -13.00
N PRO A 55 -11.52 0.88 -13.54
CA PRO A 55 -10.20 0.34 -13.19
C PRO A 55 -9.06 1.36 -13.32
N THR A 56 -9.08 2.23 -14.33
CA THR A 56 -8.07 3.29 -14.54
C THR A 56 -8.06 4.30 -13.39
N ARG A 57 -9.24 4.79 -12.97
CA ARG A 57 -9.35 5.72 -11.83
C ARG A 57 -8.93 5.06 -10.51
N ALA A 58 -9.28 3.80 -10.29
CA ALA A 58 -8.82 3.06 -9.10
C ALA A 58 -7.29 2.89 -9.11
N ALA A 59 -6.70 2.55 -10.25
CA ALA A 59 -5.25 2.40 -10.39
C ALA A 59 -4.51 3.71 -10.15
N LEU A 60 -5.03 4.83 -10.65
CA LEU A 60 -4.52 6.17 -10.36
C LEU A 60 -4.59 6.52 -8.86
N ILE A 61 -5.65 6.12 -8.16
CA ILE A 61 -5.76 6.34 -6.72
C ILE A 61 -4.72 5.51 -5.96
N PHE A 62 -4.49 4.24 -6.32
CA PHE A 62 -3.47 3.42 -5.66
C PHE A 62 -2.05 3.87 -6.00
N SER A 63 -1.81 4.42 -7.17
CA SER A 63 -0.50 4.98 -7.49
C SER A 63 -0.17 6.22 -6.64
N LEU A 64 -1.18 6.89 -6.06
CA LEU A 64 -0.99 7.98 -5.11
C LEU A 64 -0.71 7.51 -3.66
N GLU A 65 -0.82 6.22 -3.35
CA GLU A 65 -0.54 5.67 -2.01
C GLU A 65 0.81 6.14 -1.42
N PRO A 66 1.94 6.15 -2.17
CA PRO A 66 3.22 6.64 -1.65
C PRO A 66 3.20 8.12 -1.27
N VAL A 67 2.39 8.93 -1.97
CA VAL A 67 2.23 10.36 -1.68
C VAL A 67 1.50 10.56 -0.36
N PHE A 68 0.42 9.81 -0.13
CA PHE A 68 -0.32 9.83 1.14
C PHE A 68 0.51 9.25 2.29
N ALA A 69 1.27 8.19 2.05
CA ALA A 69 2.17 7.60 3.05
C ALA A 69 3.21 8.63 3.51
N TRP A 70 3.84 9.34 2.57
CA TRP A 70 4.76 10.42 2.90
C TRP A 70 4.09 11.55 3.68
N LEU A 71 2.94 12.04 3.18
CA LEU A 71 2.20 13.13 3.82
C LEU A 71 1.81 12.79 5.26
N THR A 72 1.36 11.54 5.50
CA THR A 72 0.96 11.06 6.81
C THR A 72 2.16 10.90 7.74
N SER A 73 3.30 10.40 7.24
CA SER A 73 4.54 10.34 8.04
C SER A 73 5.00 11.74 8.45
N TRP A 74 4.99 12.70 7.51
CA TRP A 74 5.36 14.08 7.80
C TRP A 74 4.43 14.72 8.82
N LEU A 75 3.11 14.51 8.72
CA LEU A 75 2.13 15.08 9.66
C LEU A 75 2.16 14.44 11.05
N MET A 76 2.31 13.10 11.14
CA MET A 76 2.23 12.38 12.41
C MET A 76 3.57 12.31 13.15
N GLN A 77 4.67 12.11 12.41
CA GLN A 77 6.01 11.91 12.98
C GLN A 77 6.90 13.13 12.84
N GLY A 78 6.54 14.12 12.01
CA GLY A 78 7.38 15.29 11.74
C GLY A 78 8.65 14.97 10.95
N GLU A 79 8.72 13.79 10.32
CA GLU A 79 9.92 13.36 9.60
C GLU A 79 10.19 14.25 8.39
N VAL A 80 11.35 14.91 8.39
CA VAL A 80 11.79 15.75 7.28
C VAL A 80 12.45 14.88 6.23
N LEU A 81 12.07 15.08 4.97
CA LEU A 81 12.65 14.37 3.84
C LEU A 81 14.16 14.64 3.74
N THR A 82 14.95 13.61 4.01
CA THR A 82 16.37 13.58 3.64
C THR A 82 16.53 13.54 2.13
N SER A 83 17.69 13.96 1.63
CA SER A 83 18.03 13.89 0.20
C SER A 83 17.90 12.48 -0.39
N ARG A 84 18.16 11.43 0.40
CA ARG A 84 17.90 10.02 0.00
C ARG A 84 16.42 9.71 -0.16
N SER A 85 15.57 10.13 0.78
CA SER A 85 14.12 9.90 0.67
C SER A 85 13.49 10.67 -0.49
N ILE A 86 14.01 11.86 -0.83
CA ILE A 86 13.58 12.62 -2.02
C ILE A 86 13.94 11.86 -3.30
N ALA A 87 15.15 11.32 -3.38
CA ALA A 87 15.57 10.51 -4.54
C ALA A 87 14.69 9.27 -4.70
N GLY A 88 14.41 8.56 -3.61
CA GLY A 88 13.51 7.40 -3.61
C GLY A 88 12.07 7.76 -4.03
N ALA A 89 11.51 8.83 -3.47
CA ALA A 89 10.18 9.33 -3.84
C ALA A 89 10.11 9.73 -5.33
N GLY A 90 11.16 10.39 -5.84
CA GLY A 90 11.29 10.72 -7.26
C GLY A 90 11.28 9.49 -8.16
N CYS A 91 12.00 8.43 -7.80
CA CYS A 91 12.00 7.16 -8.53
C CYS A 91 10.61 6.51 -8.56
N ILE A 92 9.88 6.51 -7.43
CA ILE A 92 8.53 5.96 -7.34
C ILE A 92 7.58 6.74 -8.26
N LEU A 93 7.57 8.07 -8.16
CA LEU A 93 6.74 8.95 -8.99
C LEU A 93 7.06 8.81 -10.49
N ALA A 94 8.34 8.72 -10.85
CA ALA A 94 8.75 8.49 -12.23
C ALA A 94 8.26 7.14 -12.76
N GLY A 95 8.34 6.08 -11.96
CA GLY A 95 7.81 4.76 -12.30
C GLY A 95 6.30 4.77 -12.54
N ILE A 96 5.55 5.46 -11.68
CA ILE A 96 4.10 5.63 -11.83
C ILE A 96 3.77 6.38 -13.12
N LEU A 97 4.45 7.51 -13.38
CA LEU A 97 4.20 8.32 -14.57
C LEU A 97 4.49 7.56 -15.87
N LEU A 98 5.57 6.76 -15.89
CA LEU A 98 5.91 5.90 -17.04
C LEU A 98 4.83 4.85 -17.35
N VAL A 99 4.20 4.30 -16.32
CA VAL A 99 3.11 3.32 -16.48
C VAL A 99 1.84 4.00 -16.99
N GLU A 100 1.48 5.16 -16.42
CA GLU A 100 0.27 5.91 -16.80
C GLU A 100 0.33 6.35 -18.28
N ILE A 101 1.47 6.89 -18.71
CA ILE A 101 1.67 7.31 -20.11
C ILE A 101 1.51 6.13 -21.08
N ARG A 102 1.93 4.92 -20.71
CA ARG A 102 1.78 3.72 -21.56
C ARG A 102 0.34 3.19 -21.62
N ILE A 103 -0.46 3.38 -20.57
CA ILE A 103 -1.85 2.88 -20.51
C ILE A 103 -2.81 3.80 -21.26
N GLY A 104 -2.50 5.09 -21.41
CA GLY A 104 -3.30 6.08 -22.15
C GLY A 104 -3.40 5.88 -23.68
N GLN A 105 -2.79 4.83 -24.26
CA GLN A 105 -2.72 4.65 -25.72
C GLN A 105 -3.61 3.55 -26.32
N LYS A 106 -4.53 2.93 -25.58
CA LYS A 106 -5.49 2.00 -26.21
C LYS A 106 -6.82 2.71 -26.50
N PRO A 107 -7.14 3.03 -27.77
CA PRO A 107 -8.48 3.47 -28.11
C PRO A 107 -9.44 2.31 -27.80
N VAL A 108 -10.42 2.58 -26.94
CA VAL A 108 -11.55 1.68 -26.69
C VAL A 108 -12.28 1.52 -28.02
N ARG A 109 -12.11 0.36 -28.66
CA ARG A 109 -12.85 0.00 -29.87
C ARG A 109 -14.27 -0.34 -29.39
N LEU A 110 -15.19 0.62 -29.54
CA LEU A 110 -16.63 0.39 -29.41
C LEU A 110 -17.03 -0.65 -30.48
N GLN A 111 -17.36 -1.86 -30.05
CA GLN A 111 -18.16 -2.83 -30.78
C GLN A 111 -19.35 -3.20 -29.90
#